data_AF-A0A4R2PGU1-F1
#
_entry.id   AF-A0A4R2PGU1-F1
#
_cell.length_a   1.000
_cell.length_b   1.000
_cell.length_c   1.000
_cell.angle_alpha   90.00
_cell.angle_beta   90.00
_cell.angle_gamma   90.00
#
_symmetry.space_group_name_H-M   'P 1'
#
loop_
_entity.id
_entity.type
_entity.pdbx_description
1 polymer ?
#
loop_
_entity_poly.entity_id
_entity_poly.type
_entity_poly.pdbx_seq_one_letter_code
_entity_poly.pdbx_strand_id
1 'polypeptide(L)'
;MKRTLRQLIRLSRQQLDEKRREQAEIYARIDQAQGQSEALAQQMADEAVFAQADTMARMAYPAFARAAMDRRAALAERVAALEREAEAKAEEIRQIFEEAKRYEIMLDRQEDAAKRAADRAEQADLDEIGLTRHDPAAGPLAPDP
;
A
#
# COMPACT_ATOMS: atom_id res chain seq x y z
N MET A 1 17.01 -2.47 19.89
CA MET A 1 16.35 -1.43 19.08
C MET A 1 16.23 -1.80 17.59
N LYS A 2 17.32 -2.05 16.83
CA LYS A 2 17.27 -2.46 15.40
C LYS A 2 16.37 -3.67 15.10
N ARG A 3 16.43 -4.71 15.95
CA ARG A 3 15.58 -5.91 15.83
C ARG A 3 14.09 -5.56 15.93
N THR A 4 13.74 -4.63 16.81
CA THR A 4 12.37 -4.13 17.00
C THR A 4 11.89 -3.36 15.77
N LEU A 5 12.70 -2.46 15.20
CA LEU A 5 12.34 -1.74 13.96
C LEU A 5 12.11 -2.69 12.79
N ARG A 6 12.97 -3.70 12.60
CA ARG A 6 12.77 -4.73 11.56
C ARG A 6 11.49 -5.55 11.77
N GLN A 7 11.09 -5.81 13.01
CA GLN A 7 9.83 -6.47 13.32
C GLN A 7 8.63 -5.57 12.99
N LEU A 8 8.68 -4.28 13.34
CA LEU A 8 7.64 -3.31 13.01
C LEU A 8 7.45 -3.18 11.49
N ILE A 9 8.54 -3.04 10.73
CA ILE A 9 8.48 -3.00 9.26
C ILE A 9 7.80 -4.25 8.69
N ARG A 10 8.15 -5.43 9.21
CA ARG A 10 7.53 -6.69 8.78
C ARG A 10 6.03 -6.71 9.08
N LEU A 11 5.63 -6.30 10.28
CA LEU A 11 4.23 -6.24 10.68
C LEU A 11 3.45 -5.27 9.79
N SER A 12 3.96 -4.06 9.56
CA SER A 12 3.31 -3.07 8.68
C SER A 12 3.16 -3.58 7.25
N ARG A 13 4.14 -4.33 6.73
CA ARG A 13 4.01 -4.98 5.40
C ARG A 13 2.90 -6.02 5.37
N GLN A 14 2.79 -6.86 6.41
CA GLN A 14 1.71 -7.84 6.50
C GLN A 14 0.34 -7.15 6.56
N GLN A 15 0.22 -6.08 7.35
CA GLN A 15 -1.00 -5.26 7.41
C GLN A 15 -1.32 -4.62 6.06
N LEU A 16 -0.31 -4.11 5.34
CA LEU A 16 -0.49 -3.52 4.01
C LEU A 16 -1.03 -4.55 3.01
N ASP A 17 -0.51 -5.77 3.03
CA ASP A 17 -0.97 -6.85 2.16
C ASP A 17 -2.41 -7.26 2.49
N GLU A 18 -2.76 -7.32 3.77
CA GLU A 18 -4.13 -7.57 4.24
C GLU A 18 -5.09 -6.47 3.77
N LYS A 19 -4.76 -5.20 3.99
CA LYS A 19 -5.59 -4.07 3.56
C LYS A 19 -5.76 -3.97 2.04
N ARG A 20 -4.73 -4.31 1.27
CA ARG A 20 -4.83 -4.38 -0.19
C ARG A 20 -5.77 -5.50 -0.65
N ARG A 21 -5.79 -6.63 0.06
CA ARG A 21 -6.77 -7.71 -0.23
C ARG A 21 -8.19 -7.25 0.09
N GLU A 22 -8.42 -6.64 1.26
CA GLU A 22 -9.71 -6.04 1.61
C GLU A 22 -10.18 -5.04 0.54
N GLN A 23 -9.28 -4.17 0.07
CA GLN A 23 -9.60 -3.19 -0.98
C GLN A 23 -9.94 -3.86 -2.32
N ALA A 24 -9.21 -4.91 -2.70
CA ALA A 24 -9.49 -5.68 -3.91
C ALA A 24 -10.88 -6.36 -3.85
N GLU A 25 -11.29 -6.86 -2.68
CA GLU A 25 -12.62 -7.42 -2.48
C GLU A 25 -13.73 -6.37 -2.63
N ILE A 26 -13.49 -5.13 -2.20
CA ILE A 26 -14.44 -4.02 -2.42
C ILE A 26 -14.57 -3.72 -3.91
N TYR A 27 -13.46 -3.65 -4.65
CA TYR A 27 -13.51 -3.45 -6.11
C TYR A 27 -14.25 -4.58 -6.82
N ALA A 28 -14.04 -5.84 -6.42
CA ALA A 28 -14.79 -6.96 -6.98
C ALA A 28 -16.31 -6.83 -6.73
N ARG A 29 -16.72 -6.30 -5.56
CA ARG A 29 -18.14 -6.03 -5.25
C ARG A 29 -18.70 -4.87 -6.08
N ILE A 30 -17.88 -3.87 -6.43
CA ILE A 30 -18.25 -2.77 -7.34
C ILE A 30 -18.51 -3.35 -8.73
N ASP A 31 -17.55 -4.10 -9.28
CA ASP A 31 -17.65 -4.72 -10.61
C ASP A 31 -18.89 -5.62 -10.70
N GLN A 32 -19.15 -6.41 -9.66
CA GLN A 32 -20.35 -7.25 -9.60
C GLN A 32 -21.64 -6.43 -9.65
N ALA A 33 -21.73 -5.32 -8.91
CA ALA A 33 -22.92 -4.47 -8.88
C ALA A 33 -23.13 -3.74 -10.21
N GLN A 34 -22.05 -3.29 -10.86
CA GLN A 34 -22.07 -2.68 -12.19
C GLN A 34 -22.54 -3.70 -13.23
N GLY A 35 -21.97 -4.91 -13.24
CA GLY A 35 -22.38 -5.99 -14.14
C GLY A 35 -23.85 -6.40 -13.96
N GLN A 36 -24.38 -6.38 -12.72
CA GLN A 36 -25.82 -6.59 -12.47
C GLN A 36 -26.68 -5.46 -13.06
N SER A 37 -26.23 -4.22 -12.99
CA SER A 37 -26.94 -3.07 -13.57
C SER A 37 -26.97 -3.12 -15.09
N GLU A 38 -25.86 -3.52 -15.72
CA GLU A 38 -25.76 -3.72 -17.17
C GLU A 38 -26.65 -4.87 -17.65
N ALA A 39 -26.61 -6.02 -16.97
CA ALA A 39 -27.47 -7.15 -17.28
C ALA A 39 -28.96 -6.76 -17.21
N LEU A 40 -29.34 -5.96 -16.21
CA LEU A 40 -30.71 -5.47 -16.07
C LEU A 40 -31.07 -4.46 -17.16
N ALA A 41 -30.12 -3.62 -17.60
CA ALA A 41 -30.33 -2.72 -18.73
C ALA A 41 -30.57 -3.51 -20.04
N GLN A 42 -29.83 -4.60 -20.26
CA GLN A 42 -30.05 -5.47 -21.41
C GLN A 42 -31.42 -6.15 -21.36
N GLN A 43 -31.81 -6.70 -20.20
CA GLN A 43 -33.14 -7.28 -20.00
C GLN A 43 -34.26 -6.27 -20.28
N MET A 44 -34.09 -5.01 -19.86
CA MET A 44 -35.04 -3.94 -20.17
C MET A 44 -35.17 -3.67 -21.66
N ALA A 45 -34.08 -3.76 -22.42
CA ALA A 45 -34.09 -3.58 -23.87
C ALA A 45 -34.79 -4.75 -24.58
N ASP A 46 -34.47 -5.99 -24.18
CA ASP A 46 -35.07 -7.19 -24.75
C ASP A 46 -36.58 -7.23 -24.49
N GLU A 47 -37.01 -6.92 -23.27
CA GLU A 47 -38.43 -6.87 -22.91
C GLU A 47 -39.17 -5.73 -23.65
N ALA A 48 -38.50 -4.60 -23.90
CA ALA A 48 -39.07 -3.51 -24.69
C ALA A 48 -39.35 -3.93 -26.13
N VAL A 49 -38.45 -4.71 -26.73
CA VAL A 49 -38.64 -5.27 -28.08
C VAL A 49 -39.78 -6.28 -28.08
N PHE A 50 -39.83 -7.16 -27.09
CA PHE A 50 -40.91 -8.15 -26.96
C PHE A 50 -42.29 -7.50 -26.79
N ALA A 51 -42.37 -6.45 -25.97
CA ALA A 51 -43.58 -5.64 -25.77
C ALA A 51 -44.11 -4.96 -27.06
N GLN A 52 -43.27 -4.77 -28.08
CA GLN A 52 -43.72 -4.28 -29.38
C GLN A 52 -44.49 -5.36 -30.15
N ALA A 53 -44.15 -6.64 -29.97
CA ALA A 53 -44.74 -7.76 -30.70
C ALA A 53 -46.00 -8.34 -30.03
N ASP A 54 -46.12 -8.25 -28.70
CA ASP A 54 -47.22 -8.87 -27.94
C ASP A 54 -48.02 -7.84 -27.12
N THR A 55 -49.36 -7.92 -27.20
CA THR A 55 -50.26 -6.93 -26.55
C THR A 55 -50.29 -7.09 -25.02
N MET A 56 -50.20 -8.32 -24.51
CA MET A 56 -50.17 -8.56 -23.06
C MET A 56 -48.83 -8.09 -22.48
N ALA A 57 -47.72 -8.38 -23.16
CA ALA A 57 -46.39 -7.90 -22.82
C ALA A 57 -46.33 -6.36 -22.83
N ARG A 58 -46.94 -5.71 -23.82
CA ARG A 58 -47.03 -4.24 -23.89
C ARG A 58 -47.70 -3.62 -22.67
N MET A 59 -48.74 -4.28 -22.15
CA MET A 59 -49.46 -3.82 -20.96
C MET A 59 -48.65 -4.07 -19.67
N ALA A 60 -47.87 -5.15 -19.60
CA ALA A 60 -47.05 -5.49 -18.45
C ALA A 60 -45.72 -4.71 -18.37
N TYR A 61 -45.16 -4.31 -19.52
CA TYR A 61 -43.84 -3.69 -19.63
C TYR A 61 -43.62 -2.47 -18.74
N PRO A 62 -44.56 -1.49 -18.59
CA PRO A 62 -44.32 -0.33 -17.76
C PRO A 62 -44.05 -0.66 -16.28
N ALA A 63 -44.74 -1.68 -15.74
CA ALA A 63 -44.54 -2.12 -14.36
C ALA A 63 -43.16 -2.77 -14.19
N PHE A 64 -42.77 -3.63 -15.13
CA PHE A 64 -41.44 -4.23 -15.18
C PHE A 64 -40.34 -3.17 -15.30
N ALA A 65 -40.46 -2.25 -16.26
CA ALA A 65 -39.49 -1.20 -16.51
C ALA A 65 -39.27 -0.31 -15.28
N ARG A 66 -40.34 0.04 -14.56
CA ARG A 66 -40.24 0.80 -13.32
C ARG A 66 -39.49 0.02 -12.23
N ALA A 67 -39.84 -1.24 -11.98
CA ALA A 67 -39.14 -2.07 -11.01
C ALA A 67 -37.65 -2.26 -11.37
N ALA A 68 -37.35 -2.41 -12.66
CA ALA A 68 -35.98 -2.52 -13.15
C ALA A 68 -35.19 -1.21 -12.95
N MET A 69 -35.79 -0.05 -13.24
CA MET A 69 -35.18 1.26 -12.97
C MET A 69 -34.91 1.47 -11.48
N ASP A 70 -35.87 1.16 -10.61
CA ASP A 70 -35.72 1.28 -9.15
C ASP A 70 -34.56 0.41 -8.65
N ARG A 71 -34.45 -0.82 -9.18
CA ARG A 71 -33.35 -1.72 -8.85
C ARG A 71 -31.99 -1.23 -9.37
N ARG A 72 -31.94 -0.64 -10.57
CA ARG A 72 -30.70 -0.02 -11.10
C ARG A 72 -30.28 1.19 -10.27
N ALA A 73 -31.23 2.01 -9.82
CA ALA A 73 -30.94 3.12 -8.91
C ALA A 73 -30.37 2.62 -7.58
N ALA A 74 -30.94 1.57 -7.00
CA ALA A 74 -30.40 0.95 -5.79
C ALA A 74 -28.99 0.36 -5.98
N LEU A 75 -28.71 -0.24 -7.15
CA LEU A 75 -27.36 -0.71 -7.48
C LEU A 75 -26.37 0.45 -7.62
N ALA A 76 -26.78 1.57 -8.22
CA ALA A 76 -25.93 2.76 -8.34
C ALA A 76 -25.58 3.36 -6.97
N GLU A 77 -26.56 3.48 -6.07
CA GLU A 77 -26.32 3.92 -4.68
C GLU A 77 -25.36 2.98 -3.95
N ARG A 78 -25.51 1.67 -4.16
CA ARG A 78 -24.60 0.68 -3.59
C ARG A 78 -23.18 0.81 -4.14
N VAL A 79 -23.02 1.05 -5.44
CA VAL A 79 -21.71 1.30 -6.06
C VAL A 79 -21.06 2.54 -5.44
N ALA A 80 -21.80 3.65 -5.36
CA ALA A 80 -21.29 4.89 -4.76
C ALA A 80 -20.88 4.71 -3.29
N ALA A 81 -21.61 3.88 -2.53
CA ALA A 81 -21.23 3.54 -1.16
C ALA A 81 -19.94 2.71 -1.09
N LEU A 82 -19.79 1.72 -1.97
CA LEU A 82 -18.58 0.90 -2.05
C LEU A 82 -17.36 1.70 -2.51
N GLU A 83 -17.54 2.65 -3.42
CA GLU A 83 -16.45 3.55 -3.87
C GLU A 83 -15.93 4.40 -2.72
N ARG A 84 -16.83 4.97 -1.90
CA ARG A 84 -16.44 5.69 -0.67
C ARG A 84 -15.71 4.77 0.33
N GLU A 85 -16.14 3.51 0.45
CA GLU A 85 -15.47 2.51 1.28
C GLU A 85 -14.06 2.22 0.76
N ALA A 86 -13.89 2.08 -0.57
CA ALA A 86 -12.61 1.87 -1.21
C ALA A 86 -11.65 3.06 -1.04
N GLU A 87 -12.16 4.29 -1.09
CA GLU A 87 -11.40 5.52 -0.83
C GLU A 87 -10.90 5.56 0.62
N ALA A 88 -11.77 5.25 1.59
CA ALA A 88 -11.38 5.17 2.99
C ALA A 88 -10.29 4.11 3.21
N LYS A 89 -10.40 2.95 2.57
CA LYS A 89 -9.37 1.90 2.59
C LYS A 89 -8.07 2.34 1.95
N ALA A 90 -8.13 3.11 0.87
CA ALA A 90 -6.94 3.66 0.23
C ALA A 90 -6.16 4.58 1.18
N GLU A 91 -6.88 5.35 2.00
CA GLU A 91 -6.27 6.21 3.01
C GLU A 91 -5.66 5.41 4.18
N GLU A 92 -6.34 4.36 4.67
CA GLU A 92 -5.74 3.43 5.65
C GLU A 92 -4.42 2.83 5.14
N ILE A 93 -4.42 2.37 3.88
CA ILE A 93 -3.24 1.81 3.20
C ILE A 93 -2.12 2.85 3.13
N ARG A 94 -2.44 4.10 2.78
CA ARG A 94 -1.47 5.20 2.72
C ARG A 94 -0.79 5.43 4.07
N GLN A 95 -1.57 5.47 5.14
CA GLN A 95 -1.06 5.71 6.49
C GLN A 95 -0.13 4.59 6.96
N ILE A 96 -0.50 3.32 6.74
CA ILE A 96 0.35 2.16 7.07
C ILE A 96 1.66 2.21 6.28
N PHE A 97 1.58 2.60 5.00
CA PHE A 97 2.76 2.72 4.15
C PHE A 97 3.71 3.83 4.63
N GLU A 98 3.18 5.00 4.98
CA GLU A 98 3.96 6.11 5.53
C GLU A 98 4.65 5.72 6.85
N GLU A 99 3.95 5.00 7.72
CA GLU A 99 4.50 4.49 8.97
C GLU A 99 5.64 3.50 8.73
N ALA A 100 5.44 2.54 7.81
CA ALA A 100 6.48 1.60 7.41
C ALA A 100 7.72 2.32 6.89
N LYS A 101 7.53 3.36 6.05
CA LYS A 101 8.63 4.16 5.52
C LYS A 101 9.39 4.91 6.61
N ARG A 102 8.68 5.44 7.61
CA ARG A 102 9.30 6.09 8.77
C ARG A 102 10.20 5.12 9.53
N TYR A 103 9.75 3.87 9.74
CA TYR A 103 10.57 2.84 10.38
C TYR A 103 11.79 2.45 9.55
N GLU A 104 11.67 2.34 8.23
CA GLU A 104 12.79 2.10 7.32
C GLU A 104 13.85 3.20 7.45
N ILE A 105 13.45 4.48 7.38
CA ILE A 105 14.38 5.62 7.51
C ILE A 105 15.09 5.61 8.88
N MET A 106 14.37 5.28 9.95
CA MET A 106 14.98 5.16 11.29
C MET A 106 16.01 4.04 11.36
N LEU A 107 15.72 2.90 10.73
CA LEU A 107 16.65 1.77 10.67
C LEU A 107 17.91 2.15 9.90
N ASP A 108 17.77 2.75 8.73
CA ASP A 108 18.89 3.19 7.88
C ASP A 108 19.81 4.15 8.66
N ARG A 109 19.23 5.14 9.35
CA ARG A 109 20.00 6.07 10.21
C ARG A 109 20.79 5.36 11.31
N GLN A 110 20.21 4.32 11.93
CA GLN A 110 20.91 3.53 12.96
C GLN A 110 22.00 2.64 12.37
N GLU A 111 21.85 2.19 11.13
CA GLU A 111 22.86 1.41 10.42
C GLU A 111 24.04 2.29 10.00
N ASP A 112 23.77 3.46 9.45
CA ASP A 112 24.78 4.47 9.13
C ASP A 112 25.57 4.93 10.37
N ALA A 113 24.87 5.21 11.47
CA ALA A 113 25.54 5.64 12.71
C ALA A 113 26.45 4.53 13.28
N ALA A 114 26.00 3.28 13.23
CA ALA A 114 26.80 2.14 13.67
C ALA A 114 28.02 1.90 12.78
N LYS A 115 27.86 2.04 11.46
CA LYS A 115 28.95 1.93 10.50
C LYS A 115 30.02 2.99 10.76
N ARG A 116 29.62 4.28 10.85
CA ARG A 116 30.54 5.37 11.15
C ARG A 116 31.25 5.20 12.51
N ALA A 117 30.59 4.60 13.49
CA ALA A 117 31.22 4.32 14.78
C ALA A 117 32.27 3.22 14.68
N ALA A 118 31.99 2.16 13.90
CA ALA A 118 32.95 1.09 13.61
C ALA A 118 34.16 1.63 12.82
N ASP A 119 33.93 2.39 11.75
CA ASP A 119 34.99 2.99 10.93
C ASP A 119 35.92 3.90 11.77
N ARG A 120 35.35 4.67 12.71
CA ARG A 120 36.14 5.50 13.64
C ARG A 120 36.95 4.69 14.64
N ALA A 121 36.40 3.58 15.15
CA ALA A 121 37.11 2.70 16.06
C ALA A 121 38.29 2.01 15.36
N GLU A 122 38.06 1.49 14.15
CA GLU A 122 39.10 0.88 13.32
C GLU A 122 40.23 1.86 12.99
N GLN A 123 39.89 3.11 12.64
CA GLN A 123 40.90 4.14 12.40
C GLN A 123 41.73 4.44 13.66
N ALA A 124 41.10 4.54 14.83
CA ALA A 124 41.82 4.80 16.08
C ALA A 124 42.79 3.66 16.43
N ASP A 125 42.36 2.40 16.24
CA ASP A 125 43.21 1.22 16.45
C ASP A 125 44.41 1.21 15.49
N LEU A 126 44.20 1.57 14.21
CA LEU A 126 45.27 1.68 13.21
C LEU A 126 46.27 2.81 13.55
N ASP A 127 45.78 3.95 14.03
CA ASP A 127 46.61 5.08 14.45
C ASP A 127 47.48 4.70 15.66
N GLU A 128 46.94 3.96 16.63
CA GLU A 128 47.69 3.44 17.79
C GLU A 128 48.82 2.48 17.39
N ILE A 129 48.54 1.57 16.43
CA ILE A 129 49.55 0.66 15.87
C ILE A 129 50.61 1.44 15.07
N GLY A 130 50.22 2.50 14.37
CA GLY A 130 51.13 3.38 13.63
C GLY A 130 52.09 4.13 14.55
N LEU A 131 51.59 4.67 15.66
CA LEU A 131 52.38 5.39 16.67
C LEU A 131 53.36 4.47 17.40
N THR A 132 52.93 3.26 17.79
CA THR A 132 53.82 2.28 18.44
C THR A 132 54.93 1.76 17.53
N ARG A 133 54.73 1.78 16.20
CA ARG A 133 55.73 1.34 15.22
C ARG A 133 56.65 2.48 14.75
N HIS A 134 56.24 3.73 14.96
CA HIS A 134 56.98 4.95 14.60
C HIS A 134 57.50 5.67 15.85
N ASP A 135 58.15 4.93 16.75
CA ASP A 135 58.90 5.48 17.88
C ASP A 135 60.40 5.51 17.50
N PRO A 136 60.95 6.60 16.93
CA PRO A 136 62.35 6.71 16.56
C PRO A 136 63.17 7.13 17.79
N ALA A 137 63.05 6.41 18.90
CA ALA A 137 63.87 6.62 20.09
C ALA A 137 65.17 5.79 20.02
N ALA A 138 65.95 5.96 18.95
CA ALA A 138 67.38 5.61 18.89
C ALA A 138 68.04 6.19 17.62
N GLY A 139 67.92 7.49 17.40
CA GLY A 139 68.84 8.22 16.51
C GLY A 139 69.98 8.83 17.34
N PRO A 140 71.26 8.48 17.12
CA PRO A 140 72.36 9.10 17.85
C PRO A 140 72.45 10.59 17.48
N LEU A 141 72.57 11.44 18.50
CA LEU A 141 72.90 12.86 18.37
C LEU A 141 74.17 13.03 17.50
N ALA A 142 74.09 13.92 16.51
CA ALA A 142 75.22 14.42 15.71
C ALA A 142 75.90 15.63 16.42
N PRO A 143 76.89 16.31 15.81
CA PRO A 143 78.33 16.04 15.89
C PRO A 143 79.19 17.20 16.47
N ASP A 144 80.51 16.96 16.54
CA ASP A 144 81.68 17.89 16.60
C ASP A 144 82.12 18.55 17.93
N PRO A 145 83.41 18.96 18.08
CA PRO A 145 84.47 19.12 17.05
C PRO A 145 85.62 18.10 17.07
#